data_AF-A0A6D2IHT5-F1
#
_entry.id   AF-A0A6D2IHT5-F1
#
_cell.length_a   1.000
_cell.length_b   1.000
_cell.length_c   1.000
_cell.angle_alpha   90.00
_cell.angle_beta   90.00
_cell.angle_gamma   90.00
#
_symmetry.space_group_name_H-M   'P 1'
#
loop_
_entity.id
_entity.type
_entity.pdbx_description
1 polymer ?
#
loop_
_entity_poly.entity_id
_entity_poly.type
_entity_poly.pdbx_seq_one_letter_code
_entity_poly.pdbx_strand_id
1 'polypeptide(L)'
;MIDHYGMMGLEGYNHLKGTKFEFDGVEKFQTRSYEVGSYKIFFKAHMDQSPPTTFCTLVDLGDRSCKELDLGFPIATQINENGEFEFIKSNFEESDEYDSEDEYFRKIGLPDWPTERVLNDNEVQASEFQDHKIRQYLGMVYCGDNKYATNRQLNDLNIVKVAVMSVPYPESMCKFFYITFQDVNGRNGARFERKAIVRRFINNSTGYLTLTGRFLSAEEASRKKPSPKLSIRARSWLKVAESDGFDIEDDSICHRTIRMSSYSNPEWFKDDSKVILYAKAGLHRYNILKGTRLELSAVMKFNKTMNCVSSYYITLVARDLDAAAGSKEETFQVRVDEQSFGKLDMTVSVARRKDEIGTTENKIPFTPHFHCDGVPDGFYKGELPKWPSNNALKNRKRFYVVNDSEIQDNDWIRLYLELAVCVDSNGRATKADLAKLQITKVAIETIEEVDPPSERLKAKSANFYITYKGWFNRQIEEGGEMERKAIIRRVLNEEIGYFTLLGRVSIGEKALATTTKQSSKKRPRS
;
A
#
# COMPACT_ATOMS: atom_id res chain seq x y z
N MET A 1 3.71 -16.21 -29.60
CA MET A 1 4.39 -16.36 -28.28
C MET A 1 5.19 -15.11 -27.92
N ILE A 2 6.19 -14.69 -28.70
CA ILE A 2 7.00 -13.49 -28.41
C ILE A 2 6.14 -12.22 -28.29
N ASP A 3 5.11 -12.05 -29.13
CA ASP A 3 4.16 -10.93 -28.98
C ASP A 3 3.44 -10.95 -27.63
N HIS A 4 3.03 -12.13 -27.15
CA HIS A 4 2.41 -12.25 -25.82
C HIS A 4 3.36 -11.85 -24.70
N TYR A 5 4.65 -12.12 -24.83
CA TYR A 5 5.65 -11.66 -23.87
C TYR A 5 5.80 -10.13 -23.88
N GLY A 6 5.83 -9.52 -25.06
CA GLY A 6 5.83 -8.06 -25.19
C GLY A 6 4.59 -7.41 -24.56
N MET A 7 3.40 -7.96 -24.86
CA MET A 7 2.13 -7.50 -24.26
C MET A 7 2.12 -7.64 -22.73
N MET A 8 2.71 -8.71 -22.16
CA MET A 8 2.80 -8.88 -20.71
C MET A 8 3.75 -7.88 -20.05
N GLY A 9 4.91 -7.63 -20.67
CA GLY A 9 5.83 -6.60 -20.20
C GLY A 9 5.17 -5.22 -20.17
N LEU A 10 4.40 -4.88 -21.20
CA LEU A 10 3.62 -3.65 -21.27
C LEU A 10 2.51 -3.60 -20.21
N GLU A 11 1.85 -4.73 -19.92
CA GLU A 11 0.86 -4.81 -18.85
C GLU A 11 1.48 -4.46 -17.49
N GLY A 12 2.64 -5.04 -17.18
CA GLY A 12 3.37 -4.73 -15.94
C GLY A 12 3.70 -3.24 -15.83
N TYR A 13 4.20 -2.64 -16.92
CA TYR A 13 4.50 -1.20 -16.96
C TYR A 13 3.26 -0.34 -16.75
N ASN A 14 2.18 -0.62 -17.49
CA ASN A 14 0.91 0.09 -17.36
C ASN A 14 0.33 0.01 -15.94
N HIS A 15 0.43 -1.16 -15.31
CA HIS A 15 -0.03 -1.34 -13.93
C HIS A 15 0.74 -0.47 -12.95
N LEU A 16 2.08 -0.43 -13.05
CA LEU A 16 2.95 0.26 -12.09
C LEU A 16 2.97 1.77 -12.30
N LYS A 17 2.90 2.23 -13.55
CA LYS A 17 2.94 3.66 -13.90
C LYS A 17 1.56 4.29 -14.01
N GLY A 18 0.48 3.50 -13.92
CA GLY A 18 -0.88 3.99 -14.08
C GLY A 18 -1.20 4.48 -15.50
N THR A 19 -0.45 4.00 -16.51
CA THR A 19 -0.57 4.38 -17.93
C THR A 19 -1.47 3.41 -18.69
N LYS A 20 -1.84 3.76 -19.93
CA LYS A 20 -2.69 2.95 -20.82
C LYS A 20 -2.09 2.81 -22.22
N PHE A 21 -0.82 2.40 -22.29
CA PHE A 21 -0.20 2.09 -23.58
C PHE A 21 -0.83 0.84 -24.22
N GLU A 22 -1.07 0.90 -25.53
CA GLU A 22 -1.53 -0.20 -26.37
C GLU A 22 -0.37 -0.77 -27.19
N PHE A 23 -0.33 -2.09 -27.34
CA PHE A 23 0.78 -2.81 -27.97
C PHE A 23 0.66 -2.81 -29.50
N ASP A 24 1.72 -2.38 -30.20
CA ASP A 24 1.75 -2.31 -31.67
C ASP A 24 2.44 -3.50 -32.33
N GLY A 25 3.39 -4.14 -31.65
CA GLY A 25 4.14 -5.27 -32.20
C GLY A 25 5.59 -5.34 -31.72
N VAL A 26 6.18 -6.54 -31.80
CA VAL A 26 7.62 -6.75 -31.54
C VAL A 26 8.44 -6.29 -32.74
N GLU A 27 9.47 -5.49 -32.50
CA GLU A 27 10.44 -5.07 -33.52
C GLU A 27 11.59 -6.08 -33.65
N LYS A 28 12.13 -6.51 -32.51
CA LYS A 28 13.25 -7.46 -32.45
C LYS A 28 13.31 -8.13 -31.10
N PHE A 29 13.88 -9.32 -31.05
CA PHE A 29 14.15 -10.01 -29.79
C PHE A 29 15.52 -10.70 -29.82
N GLN A 30 16.09 -10.93 -28.65
CA GLN A 30 17.35 -11.64 -28.44
C GLN A 30 17.12 -12.77 -27.43
N THR A 31 17.83 -13.88 -27.62
CA THR A 31 17.75 -15.07 -26.75
C THR A 31 19.14 -15.47 -26.28
N ARG A 32 19.29 -15.86 -25.01
CA ARG A 32 20.50 -16.56 -24.54
C ARG A 32 20.30 -18.07 -24.64
N SER A 33 21.29 -18.78 -25.21
CA SER A 33 21.17 -20.20 -25.55
C SER A 33 21.75 -21.19 -24.53
N TYR A 34 22.29 -20.72 -23.39
CA TYR A 34 22.96 -21.57 -22.41
C TYR A 34 22.31 -21.35 -21.03
N GLU A 35 21.44 -22.30 -20.67
CA GLU A 35 20.57 -22.39 -19.47
C GLU A 35 19.37 -21.44 -19.39
N VAL A 36 18.26 -22.00 -18.88
CA VAL A 36 16.88 -21.48 -18.75
C VAL A 36 16.63 -20.18 -19.52
N GLY A 37 16.11 -20.31 -20.75
CA GLY A 37 16.15 -19.25 -21.76
C GLY A 37 15.58 -17.91 -21.28
N SER A 38 16.42 -16.86 -21.31
CA SER A 38 15.97 -15.48 -21.13
C SER A 38 15.73 -14.82 -22.49
N TYR A 39 14.63 -14.08 -22.61
CA TYR A 39 14.32 -13.27 -23.79
C TYR A 39 14.49 -11.80 -23.48
N LYS A 40 15.16 -11.06 -24.37
CA LYS A 40 15.12 -9.60 -24.40
C LYS A 40 14.31 -9.16 -25.60
N ILE A 41 13.20 -8.46 -25.37
CA ILE A 41 12.21 -8.16 -26.41
C ILE A 41 12.06 -6.65 -26.52
N PHE A 42 12.16 -6.14 -27.74
CA PHE A 42 11.94 -4.75 -28.10
C PHE A 42 10.63 -4.66 -28.87
N PHE A 43 9.73 -3.79 -28.44
CA PHE A 43 8.41 -3.67 -29.04
C PHE A 43 7.94 -2.21 -29.07
N LYS A 44 6.96 -1.91 -29.91
CA LYS A 44 6.33 -0.60 -29.98
C LYS A 44 5.00 -0.59 -29.25
N ALA A 45 4.69 0.53 -28.63
CA ALA A 45 3.39 0.79 -28.04
C ALA A 45 3.05 2.28 -28.13
N HIS A 46 1.76 2.60 -28.23
CA HIS A 46 1.29 3.98 -28.31
C HIS A 46 0.26 4.27 -27.20
N MET A 47 0.04 5.54 -26.89
CA MET A 47 -0.99 5.97 -25.94
C MET A 47 -1.93 6.94 -26.65
N ASP A 48 -3.17 6.53 -26.87
CA ASP A 48 -4.18 7.30 -27.61
C ASP A 48 -3.69 7.74 -29.01
N GLN A 49 -3.53 9.04 -29.26
CA GLN A 49 -3.04 9.58 -30.53
C GLN A 49 -1.54 9.93 -30.49
N SER A 50 -0.81 9.47 -29.48
CA SER A 50 0.64 9.73 -29.37
C SER A 50 1.42 8.95 -30.43
N PRO A 51 2.60 9.44 -30.85
CA PRO A 51 3.50 8.63 -31.66
C PRO A 51 3.88 7.33 -30.91
N PRO A 52 4.07 6.21 -31.62
CA PRO A 52 4.53 4.95 -31.03
C PRO A 52 5.90 5.11 -30.38
N THR A 53 6.02 4.65 -29.14
CA THR A 53 7.26 4.64 -28.37
C THR A 53 7.82 3.23 -28.29
N THR A 54 9.15 3.11 -28.28
CA THR A 54 9.82 1.81 -28.18
C THR A 54 10.00 1.44 -26.71
N PHE A 55 9.65 0.21 -26.38
CA PHE A 55 9.83 -0.40 -25.07
C PHE A 55 10.80 -1.58 -25.16
N CYS A 56 11.44 -1.89 -24.03
CA CYS A 56 12.21 -3.11 -23.83
C CYS A 56 11.65 -3.87 -22.63
N THR A 57 11.47 -5.18 -22.76
CA THR A 57 11.17 -6.07 -21.64
C THR A 57 12.13 -7.26 -21.63
N LEU A 58 12.40 -7.79 -20.44
CA LEU A 58 13.09 -9.05 -20.25
C LEU A 58 12.08 -10.10 -19.81
N VAL A 59 12.31 -11.34 -20.20
CA VAL A 59 11.49 -12.49 -19.80
C VAL A 59 12.42 -13.57 -19.31
N ASP A 60 12.24 -13.94 -18.06
CA ASP A 60 12.96 -15.03 -17.42
C ASP A 60 12.05 -16.25 -17.41
N LEU A 61 12.42 -17.29 -18.17
CA LEU A 61 11.77 -18.59 -18.06
C LEU A 61 12.09 -19.21 -16.68
N GLY A 62 11.11 -19.86 -16.05
CA GLY A 62 11.33 -20.66 -14.83
C GLY A 62 11.81 -22.09 -15.15
N ASP A 63 12.41 -22.76 -14.15
CA ASP A 63 12.91 -24.14 -14.24
C ASP A 63 11.81 -25.21 -13.99
N ARG A 64 10.53 -24.82 -14.08
CA ARG A 64 9.42 -25.77 -13.84
C ARG A 64 9.23 -26.72 -15.02
N SER A 65 8.74 -27.91 -14.70
CA SER A 65 8.52 -29.03 -15.64
C SER A 65 7.86 -28.60 -16.94
N CYS A 66 8.12 -29.33 -18.04
CA CYS A 66 7.61 -29.04 -19.40
C CYS A 66 6.08 -28.95 -19.57
N LYS A 67 5.30 -29.03 -18.49
CA LYS A 67 3.82 -29.00 -18.45
C LYS A 67 3.24 -27.80 -17.72
N GLU A 68 4.07 -26.95 -17.11
CA GLU A 68 3.63 -25.71 -16.44
C GLU A 68 4.32 -24.50 -17.08
N LEU A 69 3.56 -23.47 -17.39
CA LEU A 69 4.08 -22.17 -17.76
C LEU A 69 4.61 -21.49 -16.49
N ASP A 70 5.86 -21.03 -16.52
CA ASP A 70 6.47 -20.22 -15.46
C ASP A 70 7.31 -19.11 -16.08
N LEU A 71 6.83 -17.87 -15.96
CA LEU A 71 7.42 -16.68 -16.55
C LEU A 71 7.55 -15.59 -15.52
N GLY A 72 8.71 -14.96 -15.44
CA GLY A 72 8.88 -13.67 -14.78
C GLY A 72 9.24 -12.56 -15.75
N PHE A 73 8.66 -11.41 -15.51
CA PHE A 73 8.79 -10.19 -16.28
C PHE A 73 9.24 -9.09 -15.31
N PRO A 74 10.53 -8.73 -15.26
CA PRO A 74 10.92 -7.44 -14.71
C PRO A 74 10.25 -6.30 -15.51
N ILE A 75 10.07 -5.15 -14.85
CA ILE A 75 9.40 -3.96 -15.40
C ILE A 75 9.91 -3.67 -16.82
N ALA A 76 9.00 -3.51 -17.78
CA ALA A 76 9.36 -3.02 -19.10
C ALA A 76 9.79 -1.55 -19.03
N THR A 77 10.85 -1.16 -19.74
CA THR A 77 11.35 0.21 -19.78
C THR A 77 11.07 0.87 -21.11
N GLN A 78 10.62 2.13 -21.07
CA GLN A 78 10.52 2.98 -22.25
C GLN A 78 11.94 3.42 -22.67
N ILE A 79 12.27 3.30 -23.95
CA ILE A 79 13.56 3.72 -24.50
C ILE A 79 13.38 5.14 -25.06
N ASN A 80 14.09 6.11 -24.49
CA ASN A 80 14.12 7.48 -25.03
C ASN A 80 15.02 7.54 -26.28
N GLU A 81 14.86 8.58 -27.11
CA GLU A 81 15.52 8.79 -28.42
C GLU A 81 17.06 8.65 -28.42
N ASN A 82 17.71 8.68 -27.24
CA ASN A 82 19.15 8.54 -27.07
C ASN A 82 19.63 7.07 -26.93
N GLY A 83 18.73 6.09 -26.91
CA GLY A 83 19.09 4.66 -26.94
C GLY A 83 19.78 4.10 -25.67
N GLU A 84 19.85 4.87 -24.59
CA GLU A 84 20.45 4.42 -23.33
C GLU A 84 19.47 3.53 -22.54
N PHE A 85 19.91 2.29 -22.31
CA PHE A 85 19.24 1.31 -21.47
C PHE A 85 19.78 1.44 -20.05
N GLU A 86 19.19 2.29 -19.22
CA GLU A 86 19.41 2.20 -17.77
C GLU A 86 18.62 1.01 -17.25
N PHE A 87 19.32 -0.11 -17.03
CA PHE A 87 18.80 -1.15 -16.15
C PHE A 87 18.62 -0.49 -14.79
N ILE A 88 17.38 -0.21 -14.38
CA ILE A 88 17.08 0.07 -12.98
C ILE A 88 17.35 -1.26 -12.27
N LYS A 89 18.61 -1.49 -11.89
CA LYS A 89 18.94 -2.30 -10.74
C LYS A 89 18.31 -1.50 -9.60
N SER A 90 17.00 -1.69 -9.36
CA SER A 90 16.46 -1.45 -8.04
C SER A 90 17.41 -2.21 -7.14
N ASN A 91 18.18 -1.50 -6.32
CA ASN A 91 19.31 -2.00 -5.56
C ASN A 91 19.06 -3.44 -5.08
N PHE A 92 19.48 -4.44 -5.87
CA PHE A 92 19.75 -5.77 -5.37
C PHE A 92 21.07 -5.58 -4.64
N GLU A 93 21.02 -4.93 -3.47
CA GLU A 93 21.86 -5.40 -2.39
C GLU A 93 21.51 -6.89 -2.31
N GLU A 94 22.52 -7.74 -2.50
CA GLU A 94 22.46 -9.12 -2.08
C GLU A 94 22.14 -9.11 -0.59
N SER A 95 20.85 -9.00 -0.26
CA SER A 95 20.38 -9.42 1.03
C SER A 95 20.49 -10.93 0.98
N ASP A 96 21.41 -11.49 1.75
CA ASP A 96 21.56 -12.93 1.99
C ASP A 96 20.31 -13.57 2.66
N GLU A 97 19.15 -12.90 2.63
CA GLU A 97 17.86 -13.42 3.08
C GLU A 97 17.17 -14.17 1.94
N TYR A 98 17.28 -15.49 2.00
CA TYR A 98 16.32 -16.44 1.45
C TYR A 98 14.89 -16.06 1.90
N ASP A 99 14.17 -15.16 1.21
CA ASP A 99 12.69 -14.98 1.27
C ASP A 99 12.18 -13.70 0.53
N SER A 100 12.61 -13.42 -0.70
CA SER A 100 11.90 -12.39 -1.50
C SER A 100 10.50 -12.89 -1.90
N GLU A 101 9.47 -12.02 -1.90
CA GLU A 101 8.11 -12.43 -2.35
C GLU A 101 8.16 -12.99 -3.77
N ASP A 102 8.99 -12.40 -4.63
CA ASP A 102 9.21 -12.83 -6.02
C ASP A 102 9.71 -14.28 -6.09
N GLU A 103 10.69 -14.65 -5.26
CA GLU A 103 11.22 -16.01 -5.18
C GLU A 103 10.21 -16.99 -4.57
N TYR A 104 9.44 -16.57 -3.55
CA TYR A 104 8.38 -17.38 -2.97
C TYR A 104 7.31 -17.74 -4.00
N PHE A 105 6.80 -16.76 -4.77
CA PHE A 105 5.79 -17.03 -5.80
C PHE A 105 6.36 -17.79 -6.99
N ARG A 106 7.64 -17.60 -7.33
CA ARG A 106 8.34 -18.45 -8.31
C ARG A 106 8.51 -19.90 -7.84
N LYS A 107 8.57 -20.18 -6.54
CA LYS A 107 8.70 -21.56 -6.02
C LYS A 107 7.36 -22.26 -5.76
N ILE A 108 6.28 -21.52 -5.53
CA ILE A 108 5.02 -22.11 -5.08
C ILE A 108 4.15 -22.66 -6.22
N GLY A 109 3.69 -23.91 -6.09
CA GLY A 109 2.78 -24.57 -7.03
C GLY A 109 1.46 -23.82 -7.27
N LEU A 110 0.80 -24.11 -8.38
CA LEU A 110 -0.58 -23.67 -8.61
C LEU A 110 -1.55 -24.48 -7.72
N PRO A 111 -2.63 -23.87 -7.22
CA PRO A 111 -3.62 -24.58 -6.41
C PRO A 111 -4.37 -25.63 -7.24
N ASP A 112 -5.09 -26.52 -6.55
CA ASP A 112 -6.06 -27.42 -7.19
C ASP A 112 -7.26 -26.62 -7.76
N TRP A 113 -8.11 -27.29 -8.53
CA TRP A 113 -9.34 -26.68 -9.05
C TRP A 113 -10.36 -26.44 -7.92
N PRO A 114 -10.97 -25.23 -7.85
CA PRO A 114 -11.92 -24.87 -6.81
C PRO A 114 -13.26 -25.62 -6.90
N THR A 115 -14.00 -25.66 -5.79
CA THR A 115 -15.37 -26.17 -5.77
C THR A 115 -16.31 -25.23 -6.53
N GLU A 116 -17.44 -25.75 -7.04
CA GLU A 116 -18.42 -24.93 -7.77
C GLU A 116 -18.92 -23.74 -6.96
N ARG A 117 -19.08 -23.90 -5.64
CA ARG A 117 -19.43 -22.79 -4.74
C ARG A 117 -18.42 -21.63 -4.84
N VAL A 118 -17.13 -21.92 -4.70
CA VAL A 118 -16.06 -20.90 -4.78
C VAL A 118 -16.01 -20.29 -6.18
N LEU A 119 -16.26 -21.09 -7.22
CA LEU A 119 -16.33 -20.60 -8.60
C LEU A 119 -17.49 -19.64 -8.80
N ASN A 120 -18.68 -19.95 -8.26
CA ASN A 120 -19.87 -19.11 -8.40
C ASN A 120 -19.76 -17.83 -7.57
N ASP A 121 -19.20 -17.91 -6.36
CA ASP A 121 -18.99 -16.75 -5.48
C ASP A 121 -17.97 -15.76 -6.06
N ASN A 122 -17.05 -16.24 -6.92
CA ASN A 122 -16.02 -15.43 -7.60
C ASN A 122 -16.22 -15.39 -9.12
N GLU A 123 -17.42 -15.74 -9.60
CA GLU A 123 -17.75 -15.74 -11.02
C GLU A 123 -17.83 -14.30 -11.50
N VAL A 124 -17.12 -14.00 -12.57
CA VAL A 124 -17.14 -12.68 -13.17
C VAL A 124 -17.89 -12.76 -14.48
N GLN A 125 -18.85 -11.86 -14.70
CA GLN A 125 -19.55 -11.77 -15.97
C GLN A 125 -18.55 -11.49 -17.07
N ALA A 126 -18.55 -12.31 -18.13
CA ALA A 126 -17.60 -12.19 -19.24
C ALA A 126 -17.66 -10.81 -19.92
N SER A 127 -18.76 -10.07 -19.78
CA SER A 127 -18.97 -8.71 -20.27
C SER A 127 -18.33 -7.60 -19.43
N GLU A 128 -17.98 -7.85 -18.15
CA GLU A 128 -17.39 -6.84 -17.25
C GLU A 128 -15.86 -6.77 -17.31
N PHE A 129 -15.20 -7.77 -17.88
CA PHE A 129 -13.76 -7.74 -18.13
C PHE A 129 -13.45 -7.39 -19.58
N GLN A 130 -12.36 -6.65 -19.80
CA GLN A 130 -11.80 -6.48 -21.13
C GLN A 130 -11.32 -7.85 -21.67
N ASP A 131 -12.09 -8.41 -22.61
CA ASP A 131 -11.95 -9.74 -23.23
C ASP A 131 -10.50 -10.10 -23.65
N HIS A 132 -9.66 -9.11 -23.94
CA HIS A 132 -8.29 -9.32 -24.42
C HIS A 132 -7.32 -9.92 -23.39
N LYS A 133 -7.42 -9.59 -22.08
CA LYS A 133 -6.41 -10.02 -21.09
C LYS A 133 -6.53 -11.49 -20.70
N ILE A 134 -7.76 -11.96 -20.50
CA ILE A 134 -8.01 -13.37 -20.17
C ILE A 134 -7.62 -14.25 -21.35
N ARG A 135 -7.94 -13.81 -22.58
CA ARG A 135 -7.46 -14.46 -23.81
C ARG A 135 -5.94 -14.47 -23.91
N GLN A 136 -5.26 -13.37 -23.55
CA GLN A 136 -3.80 -13.32 -23.51
C GLN A 136 -3.24 -14.35 -22.53
N TYR A 137 -3.75 -14.42 -21.29
CA TYR A 137 -3.32 -15.40 -20.30
C TYR A 137 -3.57 -16.83 -20.74
N LEU A 138 -4.76 -17.11 -21.26
CA LEU A 138 -5.11 -18.43 -21.79
C LEU A 138 -4.21 -18.81 -22.97
N GLY A 139 -3.97 -17.88 -23.89
CA GLY A 139 -3.11 -18.09 -25.05
C GLY A 139 -1.66 -18.37 -24.66
N MET A 140 -1.15 -17.72 -23.61
CA MET A 140 0.18 -18.00 -23.08
C MET A 140 0.30 -19.39 -22.49
N VAL A 141 -0.69 -19.83 -21.69
CA VAL A 141 -0.71 -21.20 -21.14
C VAL A 141 -0.84 -22.23 -22.27
N TYR A 142 -1.67 -21.93 -23.27
CA TYR A 142 -1.85 -22.77 -24.45
C TYR A 142 -0.56 -22.92 -25.26
N CYS A 143 0.17 -21.82 -25.51
CA CYS A 143 1.48 -21.86 -26.16
C CYS A 143 2.55 -22.56 -25.32
N GLY A 144 2.43 -22.56 -23.99
CA GLY A 144 3.32 -23.29 -23.09
C GLY A 144 3.19 -24.81 -23.24
N ASP A 145 1.95 -25.32 -23.32
CA ASP A 145 1.63 -26.74 -23.52
C ASP A 145 1.87 -27.18 -24.98
N ASN A 146 1.53 -26.31 -25.94
CA ASN A 146 1.70 -26.54 -27.37
C ASN A 146 2.55 -25.45 -28.00
N LYS A 147 3.87 -25.70 -28.05
CA LYS A 147 4.85 -24.77 -28.63
C LYS A 147 4.65 -24.47 -30.12
N TYR A 148 3.86 -25.28 -30.82
CA TYR A 148 3.54 -25.14 -32.24
C TYR A 148 2.13 -24.61 -32.49
N ALA A 149 1.45 -24.09 -31.47
CA ALA A 149 0.13 -23.49 -31.60
C ALA A 149 0.14 -22.34 -32.63
N THR A 150 -0.85 -22.36 -33.52
CA THR A 150 -1.05 -21.30 -34.51
C THR A 150 -1.97 -20.20 -33.97
N ASN A 151 -1.84 -18.97 -34.48
CA ASN A 151 -2.75 -17.86 -34.12
C ASN A 151 -4.23 -18.20 -34.40
N ARG A 152 -4.50 -19.01 -35.44
CA ARG A 152 -5.85 -19.48 -35.74
C ARG A 152 -6.43 -20.32 -34.60
N GLN A 153 -5.65 -21.27 -34.09
CA GLN A 153 -6.07 -22.11 -32.97
C GLN A 153 -6.33 -21.30 -31.70
N LEU A 154 -5.53 -20.27 -31.44
CA LEU A 154 -5.74 -19.37 -30.30
C LEU A 154 -7.05 -18.56 -30.43
N ASN A 155 -7.38 -18.12 -31.65
CA ASN A 155 -8.62 -17.40 -31.92
C ASN A 155 -9.86 -18.29 -31.90
N ASP A 156 -9.70 -19.59 -32.14
CA ASP A 156 -10.78 -20.58 -32.13
C ASP A 156 -11.14 -21.06 -30.71
N LEU A 157 -10.36 -20.69 -29.68
CA LEU A 157 -10.65 -21.01 -28.28
C LEU A 157 -11.89 -20.26 -27.81
N ASN A 158 -12.89 -21.02 -27.32
CA ASN A 158 -14.13 -20.44 -26.81
C ASN A 158 -14.15 -20.46 -25.27
N ILE A 159 -14.05 -19.30 -24.63
CA ILE A 159 -14.11 -19.17 -23.16
C ILE A 159 -15.55 -19.33 -22.71
N VAL A 160 -15.80 -20.28 -21.81
CA VAL A 160 -17.14 -20.62 -21.29
C VAL A 160 -17.40 -19.96 -19.94
N LYS A 161 -16.44 -20.08 -19.01
CA LYS A 161 -16.59 -19.58 -17.63
C LYS A 161 -15.26 -19.10 -17.08
N VAL A 162 -15.27 -17.98 -16.37
CA VAL A 162 -14.10 -17.43 -15.68
C VAL A 162 -14.45 -17.07 -14.25
N ALA A 163 -13.64 -17.53 -13.30
CA ALA A 163 -13.69 -17.08 -11.92
C ALA A 163 -12.33 -16.47 -11.53
N VAL A 164 -12.37 -15.35 -10.81
CA VAL A 164 -11.16 -14.61 -10.42
C VAL A 164 -11.10 -14.48 -8.90
N MET A 165 -10.08 -15.08 -8.30
CA MET A 165 -9.81 -14.94 -6.86
C MET A 165 -8.62 -14.02 -6.66
N SER A 166 -8.84 -12.89 -5.98
CA SER A 166 -7.77 -11.94 -5.64
C SER A 166 -7.29 -12.17 -4.21
N VAL A 167 -5.98 -12.35 -4.05
CA VAL A 167 -5.32 -12.47 -2.75
C VAL A 167 -4.39 -11.26 -2.58
N PRO A 168 -4.70 -10.35 -1.65
CA PRO A 168 -3.87 -9.17 -1.41
C PRO A 168 -2.63 -9.50 -0.56
N TYR A 169 -1.49 -8.92 -0.93
CA TYR A 169 -0.23 -8.96 -0.20
C TYR A 169 0.26 -7.53 0.05
N PRO A 170 1.21 -7.27 0.99
CA PRO A 170 1.54 -5.92 1.44
C PRO A 170 1.99 -4.97 0.35
N GLU A 171 2.84 -5.45 -0.54
CA GLU A 171 3.40 -4.70 -1.65
C GLU A 171 2.95 -5.30 -3.00
N SER A 172 2.05 -6.27 -2.99
CA SER A 172 1.83 -7.13 -4.16
C SER A 172 0.38 -7.55 -4.30
N MET A 173 -0.05 -7.83 -5.53
CA MET A 173 -1.38 -8.37 -5.82
C MET A 173 -1.26 -9.70 -6.55
N CYS A 174 -1.79 -10.75 -5.92
CA CYS A 174 -1.87 -12.07 -6.52
C CYS A 174 -3.31 -12.33 -6.98
N LYS A 175 -3.48 -12.72 -8.24
CA LYS A 175 -4.78 -13.11 -8.79
C LYS A 175 -4.70 -14.52 -9.37
N PHE A 176 -5.68 -15.34 -9.02
CA PHE A 176 -5.90 -16.65 -9.61
C PHE A 176 -7.07 -16.55 -10.58
N PHE A 177 -6.85 -16.98 -11.81
CA PHE A 177 -7.84 -17.08 -12.88
C PHE A 177 -8.14 -18.55 -13.11
N TYR A 178 -9.40 -18.93 -12.90
CA TYR A 178 -9.91 -20.26 -13.19
C TYR A 178 -10.74 -20.17 -14.48
N ILE A 179 -10.21 -20.72 -15.56
CA ILE A 179 -10.76 -20.56 -16.90
C ILE A 179 -11.25 -21.91 -17.40
N THR A 180 -12.54 -21.97 -17.74
CA THR A 180 -13.15 -23.09 -18.46
C THR A 180 -13.36 -22.67 -19.90
N PHE A 181 -12.87 -23.45 -20.86
CA PHE A 181 -12.94 -23.11 -22.29
C PHE A 181 -13.15 -24.38 -23.13
N GLN A 182 -13.67 -24.21 -24.34
CA GLN A 182 -13.78 -25.28 -25.32
C GLN A 182 -12.64 -25.19 -26.32
N ASP A 183 -11.98 -26.32 -26.53
CA ASP A 183 -10.90 -26.52 -27.50
C ASP A 183 -11.41 -27.39 -28.65
N VAL A 184 -10.84 -27.23 -29.84
CA VAL A 184 -11.23 -27.97 -31.05
C VAL A 184 -10.22 -29.07 -31.31
N ASN A 185 -10.68 -30.32 -31.28
CA ASN A 185 -9.81 -31.44 -31.59
C ASN A 185 -9.44 -31.42 -33.09
N GLY A 186 -8.16 -31.21 -33.38
CA GLY A 186 -7.65 -31.08 -34.75
C GLY A 186 -7.83 -32.32 -35.64
N ARG A 187 -8.20 -33.48 -35.07
CA ARG A 187 -8.43 -34.72 -35.84
C ARG A 187 -9.88 -34.94 -36.28
N ASN A 188 -10.86 -34.48 -35.50
CA ASN A 188 -12.28 -34.76 -35.75
C ASN A 188 -13.19 -33.53 -35.66
N GLY A 189 -12.64 -32.34 -35.38
CA GLY A 189 -13.38 -31.08 -35.29
C GLY A 189 -14.32 -30.99 -34.07
N ALA A 190 -14.34 -32.00 -33.20
CA ALA A 190 -15.20 -32.01 -32.03
C ALA A 190 -14.69 -31.01 -31.00
N ARG A 191 -15.61 -30.23 -30.42
CA ARG A 191 -15.31 -29.36 -29.29
C ARG A 191 -15.30 -30.17 -28.01
N PHE A 192 -14.28 -29.96 -27.18
CA PHE A 192 -14.19 -30.56 -25.86
C PHE A 192 -13.83 -29.51 -24.82
N GLU A 193 -14.35 -29.68 -23.61
CA GLU A 193 -14.10 -28.75 -22.51
C GLU A 193 -12.71 -29.00 -21.89
N ARG A 194 -11.97 -27.91 -21.68
CA ARG A 194 -10.69 -27.88 -20.98
C ARG A 194 -10.74 -26.83 -19.87
N LYS A 195 -9.92 -27.06 -18.85
CA LYS A 195 -9.80 -26.19 -17.68
C LYS A 195 -8.35 -25.76 -17.51
N ALA A 196 -8.14 -24.46 -17.32
CA ALA A 196 -6.84 -23.85 -17.10
C ALA A 196 -6.85 -23.04 -15.79
N ILE A 197 -5.73 -23.10 -15.08
CA ILE A 197 -5.47 -22.25 -13.91
C ILE A 197 -4.31 -21.34 -14.26
N VAL A 198 -4.50 -20.03 -14.08
CA VAL A 198 -3.44 -19.04 -14.23
C VAL A 198 -3.30 -18.27 -12.93
N ARG A 199 -2.08 -18.15 -12.41
CA ARG A 199 -1.75 -17.23 -11.32
C ARG A 199 -0.91 -16.09 -11.89
N ARG A 200 -1.40 -14.87 -11.69
CA ARG A 200 -0.67 -13.63 -11.95
C ARG A 200 -0.29 -13.01 -10.62
N PHE A 201 0.98 -12.68 -10.46
CA PHE A 201 1.50 -11.99 -9.30
C PHE A 201 2.20 -10.73 -9.77
N ILE A 202 1.84 -9.57 -9.22
CA ILE A 202 2.54 -8.31 -9.48
C ILE A 202 3.05 -7.81 -8.15
N ASN A 203 4.37 -7.64 -8.06
CA ASN A 203 5.03 -6.95 -6.98
C ASN A 203 5.11 -5.45 -7.31
N ASN A 204 4.50 -4.58 -6.51
CA ASN A 204 4.47 -3.15 -6.75
C ASN A 204 5.76 -2.44 -6.33
N SER A 205 6.57 -3.04 -5.44
CA SER A 205 7.84 -2.44 -4.99
C SER A 205 8.99 -2.71 -5.97
N THR A 206 9.10 -3.96 -6.44
CA THR A 206 10.09 -4.33 -7.47
C THR A 206 9.58 -4.13 -8.89
N GLY A 207 8.26 -4.06 -9.04
CA GLY A 207 7.58 -4.07 -10.33
C GLY A 207 7.70 -5.40 -11.09
N TYR A 208 8.07 -6.46 -10.39
CA TYR A 208 8.22 -7.78 -10.96
C TYR A 208 6.84 -8.43 -11.17
N LEU A 209 6.56 -8.86 -12.40
CA LEU A 209 5.33 -9.56 -12.79
C LEU A 209 5.66 -11.04 -13.02
N THR A 210 5.00 -11.93 -12.29
CA THR A 210 5.11 -13.38 -12.49
C THR A 210 3.80 -13.94 -13.03
N LEU A 211 3.87 -14.73 -14.09
CA LEU A 211 2.75 -15.46 -14.66
C LEU A 211 3.06 -16.95 -14.64
N THR A 212 2.22 -17.69 -13.92
CA THR A 212 2.31 -19.15 -13.85
C THR A 212 0.99 -19.76 -14.29
N GLY A 213 1.01 -20.84 -15.06
CA GLY A 213 -0.23 -21.45 -15.55
C GLY A 213 -0.10 -22.91 -15.94
N ARG A 214 -1.20 -23.65 -15.86
CA ARG A 214 -1.26 -25.06 -16.30
C ARG A 214 -2.66 -25.48 -16.72
N PHE A 215 -2.74 -26.55 -17.50
CA PHE A 215 -3.99 -27.26 -17.75
C PHE A 215 -4.26 -28.31 -16.67
N LEU A 216 -5.53 -28.59 -16.41
CA LEU A 216 -5.92 -29.77 -15.66
C LEU A 216 -5.88 -31.01 -16.55
N SER A 217 -5.34 -32.11 -16.01
CA SER A 217 -5.43 -33.42 -16.66
C SER A 217 -6.86 -33.98 -16.55
N ALA A 218 -7.22 -34.91 -17.45
CA ALA A 218 -8.52 -35.57 -17.43
C ALA A 218 -8.79 -36.34 -16.11
N GLU A 219 -7.74 -36.86 -15.47
CA GLU A 219 -7.81 -37.51 -14.15
C GLU A 219 -8.00 -36.51 -13.00
N GLU A 220 -7.46 -35.30 -13.11
CA GLU A 220 -7.65 -34.24 -12.12
C GLU A 220 -9.04 -33.61 -12.23
N ALA A 221 -9.57 -33.48 -13.45
CA ALA A 221 -10.92 -32.97 -13.71
C ALA A 221 -12.04 -33.89 -13.19
N SER A 222 -11.76 -35.20 -13.05
CA SER A 222 -12.73 -36.20 -12.56
C SER A 222 -12.64 -36.47 -11.05
N ARG A 223 -11.60 -36.00 -10.35
CA ARG A 223 -11.44 -36.16 -8.90
C ARG A 223 -12.26 -35.12 -8.13
N LYS A 224 -13.31 -35.56 -7.40
CA LYS A 224 -13.95 -34.75 -6.34
C LYS A 224 -13.03 -34.65 -5.12
N LYS A 225 -12.00 -33.81 -5.19
CA LYS A 225 -11.16 -33.47 -4.02
C LYS A 225 -11.79 -32.32 -3.22
N PRO A 226 -11.51 -32.24 -1.90
CA PRO A 226 -11.93 -31.09 -1.10
C PRO A 226 -11.28 -29.79 -1.63
N SER A 227 -11.79 -28.66 -1.15
CA SER A 227 -11.36 -27.29 -1.44
C SER A 227 -9.85 -27.14 -1.77
N PRO A 228 -9.50 -26.28 -2.73
CA PRO A 228 -8.15 -26.24 -3.28
C PRO A 228 -7.13 -25.99 -2.18
N LYS A 229 -6.03 -26.76 -2.18
CA LYS A 229 -4.94 -26.60 -1.21
C LYS A 229 -4.15 -25.32 -1.51
N LEU A 230 -4.75 -24.18 -1.16
CA LEU A 230 -4.05 -22.90 -1.11
C LEU A 230 -2.92 -22.99 -0.09
N SER A 231 -1.82 -22.29 -0.39
CA SER A 231 -0.72 -22.21 0.55
C SER A 231 -1.19 -21.64 1.88
N ILE A 232 -0.51 -22.02 2.97
CA ILE A 232 -0.81 -21.49 4.30
C ILE A 232 -0.83 -19.96 4.24
N ARG A 233 0.22 -19.34 3.65
CA ARG A 233 0.32 -17.88 3.48
C ARG A 233 -0.86 -17.28 2.71
N ALA A 234 -1.32 -17.87 1.61
CA ALA A 234 -2.45 -17.35 0.83
C ALA A 234 -3.78 -17.42 1.60
N ARG A 235 -4.03 -18.55 2.29
CA ARG A 235 -5.22 -18.70 3.15
C ARG A 235 -5.19 -17.67 4.28
N SER A 236 -4.03 -17.45 4.86
CA SER A 236 -3.87 -16.46 5.93
C SER A 236 -4.19 -15.04 5.42
N TRP A 237 -3.66 -14.61 4.27
CA TRP A 237 -3.96 -13.28 3.71
C TRP A 237 -5.42 -13.09 3.31
N LEU A 238 -6.10 -14.13 2.83
CA LEU A 238 -7.54 -14.08 2.57
C LEU A 238 -8.33 -13.80 3.86
N LYS A 239 -8.00 -14.48 4.96
CA LYS A 239 -8.62 -14.22 6.28
C LYS A 239 -8.37 -12.80 6.78
N VAL A 240 -7.15 -12.26 6.56
CA VAL A 240 -6.83 -10.87 6.90
C VAL A 240 -7.70 -9.92 6.08
N ALA A 241 -7.86 -10.16 4.78
CA ALA A 241 -8.69 -9.36 3.90
C ALA A 241 -10.19 -9.43 4.25
N GLU A 242 -10.68 -10.60 4.70
CA GLU A 242 -12.06 -10.77 5.18
C GLU A 242 -12.33 -9.88 6.41
N SER A 243 -11.37 -9.78 7.32
CA SER A 243 -11.48 -8.97 8.56
C SER A 243 -10.97 -7.53 8.43
N ASP A 244 -10.62 -7.07 7.21
CA ASP A 244 -9.93 -5.80 6.96
C ASP A 244 -8.67 -5.57 7.84
N GLY A 245 -8.06 -6.66 8.32
CA GLY A 245 -6.87 -6.65 9.18
C GLY A 245 -7.12 -6.46 10.69
N PHE A 246 -8.36 -6.40 11.18
CA PHE A 246 -8.67 -6.12 12.60
C PHE A 246 -8.90 -7.36 13.49
N ASP A 247 -9.66 -8.34 13.02
CA ASP A 247 -10.13 -9.46 13.85
C ASP A 247 -9.40 -10.77 13.49
N ILE A 248 -8.08 -10.86 13.79
CA ILE A 248 -7.19 -11.97 13.38
C ILE A 248 -6.53 -12.76 14.54
N GLU A 249 -7.04 -12.63 15.76
CA GLU A 249 -6.36 -13.01 17.01
C GLU A 249 -6.18 -14.52 17.25
N ASP A 250 -7.04 -15.35 16.66
CA ASP A 250 -7.11 -16.79 16.97
C ASP A 250 -6.20 -17.67 16.09
N ASP A 251 -5.34 -17.10 15.24
CA ASP A 251 -4.57 -17.88 14.27
C ASP A 251 -3.04 -17.66 14.38
N SER A 252 -2.42 -18.39 15.31
CA SER A 252 -0.96 -18.39 15.52
C SER A 252 -0.12 -18.69 14.27
N ILE A 253 -0.71 -19.38 13.28
CA ILE A 253 -0.08 -19.73 12.01
C ILE A 253 -0.08 -18.52 11.06
N CYS A 254 -1.12 -17.68 11.11
CA CYS A 254 -1.24 -16.43 10.36
C CYS A 254 -0.10 -15.44 10.72
N HIS A 255 0.23 -15.29 12.01
CA HIS A 255 1.22 -14.29 12.45
C HIS A 255 2.61 -14.46 11.85
N ARG A 256 3.13 -15.70 11.82
CA ARG A 256 4.45 -15.99 11.24
C ARG A 256 4.49 -15.90 9.73
N THR A 257 3.40 -16.30 9.05
CA THR A 257 3.38 -16.32 7.57
C THR A 257 3.08 -14.98 6.92
N ILE A 258 2.40 -14.07 7.62
CA ILE A 258 1.95 -12.76 7.10
C ILE A 258 2.88 -11.62 7.55
N ARG A 259 3.80 -11.86 8.50
CA ARG A 259 4.58 -10.79 9.16
C ARG A 259 3.65 -9.75 9.80
N MET A 260 2.63 -10.22 10.53
CA MET A 260 1.71 -9.39 11.32
C MET A 260 1.66 -9.90 12.75
N SER A 261 1.77 -9.00 13.72
CA SER A 261 1.61 -9.28 15.15
C SER A 261 0.22 -8.86 15.60
N SER A 262 -0.43 -9.69 16.42
CA SER A 262 -1.68 -9.34 17.11
C SER A 262 -1.43 -9.16 18.59
N TYR A 263 -2.11 -8.17 19.17
CA TYR A 263 -2.09 -7.83 20.58
C TYR A 263 -3.53 -7.74 21.07
N SER A 264 -3.97 -8.76 21.79
CA SER A 264 -5.36 -8.91 22.25
C SER A 264 -5.55 -8.57 23.74
N ASN A 265 -4.47 -8.43 24.50
CA ASN A 265 -4.52 -8.12 25.94
C ASN A 265 -4.17 -6.64 26.20
N PRO A 266 -5.15 -5.81 26.61
CA PRO A 266 -4.94 -4.39 26.94
C PRO A 266 -3.81 -4.12 27.92
N GLU A 267 -3.56 -5.03 28.87
CA GLU A 267 -2.52 -4.86 29.88
C GLU A 267 -1.11 -4.81 29.27
N TRP A 268 -0.89 -5.40 28.10
CA TRP A 268 0.42 -5.43 27.45
C TRP A 268 0.78 -4.12 26.77
N PHE A 269 -0.20 -3.27 26.48
CA PHE A 269 0.00 -2.03 25.72
C PHE A 269 -0.67 -0.81 26.35
N LYS A 270 -1.10 -0.91 27.61
CA LYS A 270 -1.63 0.22 28.38
C LYS A 270 -0.66 1.41 28.49
N ASP A 271 0.63 1.13 28.42
CA ASP A 271 1.71 2.13 28.47
C ASP A 271 2.32 2.42 27.08
N ASP A 272 1.78 1.81 26.01
CA ASP A 272 2.18 2.11 24.65
C ASP A 272 1.54 3.43 24.20
N SER A 273 2.24 4.53 24.48
CA SER A 273 1.81 5.88 24.11
C SER A 273 1.52 5.98 22.62
N LYS A 274 2.26 5.27 21.76
CA LYS A 274 2.12 5.41 20.31
C LYS A 274 0.79 4.85 19.83
N VAL A 275 0.44 3.63 20.26
CA VAL A 275 -0.84 3.00 19.89
C VAL A 275 -2.02 3.81 20.40
N ILE A 276 -1.94 4.34 21.63
CA ILE A 276 -2.97 5.20 22.22
C ILE A 276 -3.13 6.49 21.41
N LEU A 277 -2.03 7.13 21.01
CA LEU A 277 -2.07 8.34 20.20
C LEU A 277 -2.62 8.08 18.80
N TYR A 278 -2.30 6.95 18.17
CA TYR A 278 -2.88 6.53 16.89
C TYR A 278 -4.39 6.27 16.99
N ALA A 279 -4.84 5.65 18.07
CA ALA A 279 -6.26 5.47 18.37
C ALA A 279 -6.99 6.83 18.47
N LYS A 280 -6.42 7.79 19.20
CA LYS A 280 -6.93 9.17 19.29
C LYS A 280 -6.93 9.89 17.94
N ALA A 281 -5.91 9.71 17.11
CA ALA A 281 -5.86 10.29 15.77
C ALA A 281 -6.99 9.79 14.87
N GLY A 282 -7.33 8.50 14.96
CA GLY A 282 -8.49 7.91 14.29
C GLY A 282 -9.81 8.53 14.70
N LEU A 283 -10.04 8.65 16.01
CA LEU A 283 -11.24 9.31 16.53
C LEU A 283 -11.31 10.77 16.14
N HIS A 284 -10.18 11.49 16.18
CA HIS A 284 -10.11 12.87 15.76
C HIS A 284 -10.49 13.04 14.28
N ARG A 285 -10.01 12.16 13.38
CA ARG A 285 -10.45 12.11 11.98
C ARG A 285 -11.97 11.93 11.89
N TYR A 286 -12.53 10.95 12.60
CA TYR A 286 -13.98 10.68 12.55
C TYR A 286 -14.78 11.89 13.06
N ASN A 287 -14.35 12.50 14.16
CA ASN A 287 -14.95 13.69 14.75
C ASN A 287 -14.96 14.88 13.77
N ILE A 288 -13.87 15.12 13.02
CA ILE A 288 -13.86 16.18 12.00
C ILE A 288 -14.84 15.86 10.86
N LEU A 289 -14.84 14.63 10.34
CA LEU A 289 -15.66 14.25 9.18
C LEU A 289 -17.16 14.16 9.49
N LYS A 290 -17.52 13.77 10.71
CA LYS A 290 -18.92 13.55 11.13
C LYS A 290 -19.45 14.64 12.06
N GLY A 291 -18.60 15.56 12.53
CA GLY A 291 -18.99 16.59 13.48
C GLY A 291 -19.34 16.04 14.86
N THR A 292 -18.73 14.93 15.29
CA THR A 292 -18.99 14.26 16.58
C THR A 292 -17.96 14.65 17.65
N ARG A 293 -18.26 14.37 18.93
CA ARG A 293 -17.36 14.60 20.07
C ARG A 293 -17.08 13.30 20.84
N LEU A 294 -16.46 12.35 20.13
CA LEU A 294 -16.08 11.07 20.70
C LEU A 294 -14.71 11.14 21.36
N GLU A 295 -14.59 10.58 22.56
CA GLU A 295 -13.33 10.43 23.29
C GLU A 295 -12.91 8.97 23.43
N LEU A 296 -11.61 8.73 23.51
CA LEU A 296 -11.06 7.39 23.71
C LEU A 296 -11.28 6.93 25.16
N SER A 297 -12.01 5.84 25.36
CA SER A 297 -12.15 5.18 26.66
C SER A 297 -11.01 4.18 26.90
N ALA A 298 -10.86 3.20 25.99
CA ALA A 298 -9.82 2.18 26.08
C ALA A 298 -9.45 1.64 24.69
N VAL A 299 -8.21 1.16 24.55
CA VAL A 299 -7.82 0.34 23.40
C VAL A 299 -8.01 -1.12 23.79
N MET A 300 -8.79 -1.87 23.00
CA MET A 300 -9.12 -3.26 23.30
C MET A 300 -8.07 -4.22 22.75
N LYS A 301 -7.67 -3.97 21.51
CA LYS A 301 -6.74 -4.81 20.76
C LYS A 301 -6.19 -4.06 19.58
N PHE A 302 -5.04 -4.50 19.07
CA PHE A 302 -4.55 -4.03 17.78
C PHE A 302 -3.71 -5.07 17.07
N ASN A 303 -3.69 -5.00 15.74
CA ASN A 303 -2.73 -5.73 14.92
C ASN A 303 -1.74 -4.76 14.29
N LYS A 304 -0.52 -5.23 14.06
CA LYS A 304 0.56 -4.43 13.52
C LYS A 304 1.34 -5.23 12.47
N THR A 305 1.63 -4.63 11.31
CA THR A 305 2.59 -5.23 10.36
C THR A 305 4.03 -5.12 10.88
N MET A 306 4.87 -6.13 10.61
CA MET A 306 6.25 -6.22 11.11
C MET A 306 7.27 -5.62 10.13
N ASN A 307 6.95 -4.48 9.53
CA ASN A 307 7.80 -3.78 8.57
C ASN A 307 8.45 -2.52 9.22
N CYS A 308 9.49 -1.97 8.58
CA CYS A 308 10.15 -0.73 9.03
C CYS A 308 9.17 0.44 9.18
N VAL A 309 8.19 0.53 8.29
CA VAL A 309 6.99 1.36 8.42
C VAL A 309 5.80 0.44 8.59
N SER A 310 5.02 0.65 9.65
CA SER A 310 3.98 -0.31 10.04
C SER A 310 2.58 0.23 9.83
N SER A 311 1.65 -0.66 9.50
CA SER A 311 0.21 -0.40 9.60
C SER A 311 -0.32 -0.93 10.92
N TYR A 312 -1.13 -0.13 11.60
CA TYR A 312 -1.80 -0.45 12.85
C TYR A 312 -3.30 -0.56 12.61
N TYR A 313 -3.87 -1.69 12.99
CA TYR A 313 -5.28 -2.01 12.90
C TYR A 313 -5.83 -2.09 14.32
N ILE A 314 -6.33 -0.96 14.82
CA ILE A 314 -6.67 -0.75 16.22
C ILE A 314 -8.17 -0.90 16.40
N THR A 315 -8.58 -1.75 17.34
CA THR A 315 -9.97 -1.78 17.84
C THR A 315 -10.00 -1.12 19.21
N LEU A 316 -10.87 -0.12 19.36
CA LEU A 316 -10.96 0.72 20.55
C LEU A 316 -12.41 0.91 20.98
N VAL A 317 -12.60 1.37 22.21
CA VAL A 317 -13.88 1.82 22.74
C VAL A 317 -13.86 3.33 22.85
N ALA A 318 -14.86 3.97 22.24
CA ALA A 318 -15.06 5.40 22.30
C ALA A 318 -16.29 5.72 23.14
N ARG A 319 -16.23 6.83 23.88
CA ARG A 319 -17.33 7.37 24.66
C ARG A 319 -17.86 8.63 23.97
N ASP A 320 -19.17 8.70 23.80
CA ASP A 320 -19.84 9.92 23.35
C ASP A 320 -20.08 10.86 24.53
N LEU A 321 -19.56 12.08 24.43
CA LEU A 321 -19.71 13.13 25.44
C LEU A 321 -21.05 13.85 25.37
N ASP A 322 -21.73 13.84 24.22
CA ASP A 322 -22.99 14.56 24.03
C ASP A 322 -24.21 13.72 24.44
N ALA A 323 -24.01 12.43 24.77
CA ALA A 323 -25.06 11.53 25.24
C ALA A 323 -25.41 11.78 26.73
N ALA A 324 -26.65 12.19 27.00
CA ALA A 324 -27.15 12.44 28.36
C ALA A 324 -27.00 11.21 29.28
N ALA A 325 -26.47 11.44 30.49
CA ALA A 325 -26.37 10.56 31.67
C ALA A 325 -26.63 9.06 31.41
N GLY A 326 -25.71 8.43 30.67
CA GLY A 326 -25.76 7.01 30.31
C GLY A 326 -24.82 6.70 29.16
N SER A 327 -23.60 7.27 29.20
CA SER A 327 -22.66 7.34 28.08
C SER A 327 -22.53 6.01 27.35
N LYS A 328 -23.11 5.93 26.15
CA LYS A 328 -23.05 4.73 25.32
C LYS A 328 -21.60 4.57 24.84
N GLU A 329 -20.93 3.55 25.36
CA GLU A 329 -19.62 3.15 24.87
C GLU A 329 -19.80 2.38 23.55
N GLU A 330 -19.09 2.82 22.50
CA GLU A 330 -19.19 2.26 21.16
C GLU A 330 -17.84 1.70 20.71
N THR A 331 -17.87 0.57 20.00
CA THR A 331 -16.65 -0.05 19.47
C THR A 331 -16.29 0.57 18.13
N PHE A 332 -15.03 0.99 17.99
CA PHE A 332 -14.47 1.60 16.80
C PHE A 332 -13.31 0.80 16.24
N GLN A 333 -13.15 0.87 14.92
CA GLN A 333 -12.02 0.34 14.19
C GLN A 333 -11.26 1.50 13.54
N VAL A 334 -9.96 1.59 13.83
CA VAL A 334 -9.06 2.64 13.33
C VAL A 334 -7.85 2.00 12.65
N ARG A 335 -7.58 2.41 11.41
CA ARG A 335 -6.37 2.04 10.68
C ARG A 335 -5.44 3.23 10.54
N VAL A 336 -4.18 3.04 10.93
CA VAL A 336 -3.10 4.01 10.76
C VAL A 336 -1.96 3.37 9.98
N ASP A 337 -1.53 4.00 8.90
CA ASP A 337 -0.42 3.58 8.06
C ASP A 337 0.75 4.57 8.23
N GLU A 338 1.89 4.11 8.76
CA GLU A 338 3.12 4.91 8.82
C GLU A 338 3.77 4.99 7.42
N GLN A 339 4.21 6.17 6.99
CA GLN A 339 4.89 6.35 5.69
C GLN A 339 6.40 6.54 5.84
N SER A 340 6.85 7.07 6.98
CA SER A 340 8.27 7.31 7.26
C SER A 340 8.67 6.73 8.61
N PHE A 341 9.85 6.13 8.68
CA PHE A 341 10.44 5.69 9.94
C PHE A 341 11.06 6.85 10.72
N GLY A 342 10.77 6.94 12.02
CA GLY A 342 11.38 7.90 12.95
C GLY A 342 10.99 9.36 12.74
N LYS A 343 9.98 9.65 11.93
CA LYS A 343 9.40 10.98 11.73
C LYS A 343 7.89 10.85 11.72
N LEU A 344 7.17 11.87 12.19
CA LEU A 344 5.72 11.87 12.09
C LEU A 344 5.34 11.97 10.62
N ASP A 345 4.91 10.86 10.06
CA ASP A 345 4.41 10.77 8.70
C ASP A 345 3.45 9.58 8.66
N MET A 346 2.18 9.88 8.80
CA MET A 346 1.14 8.86 8.97
C MET A 346 -0.13 9.24 8.24
N THR A 347 -0.83 8.21 7.78
CA THR A 347 -2.14 8.31 7.14
C THR A 347 -3.15 7.51 7.93
N VAL A 348 -4.25 8.15 8.32
CA VAL A 348 -5.43 7.49 8.89
C VAL A 348 -6.41 7.26 7.74
N SER A 349 -6.46 6.02 7.28
CA SER A 349 -7.26 5.59 6.13
C SER A 349 -8.65 5.10 6.54
N VAL A 350 -8.78 4.52 7.74
CA VAL A 350 -10.05 4.00 8.27
C VAL A 350 -10.26 4.51 9.70
N ALA A 351 -11.43 5.06 9.96
CA ALA A 351 -11.97 5.26 11.29
C ALA A 351 -13.50 5.14 11.18
N ARG A 352 -14.09 4.09 11.75
CA ARG A 352 -15.52 3.78 11.65
C ARG A 352 -16.03 3.04 12.88
N ARG A 353 -17.34 3.07 13.12
CA ARG A 353 -17.97 2.22 14.14
C ARG A 353 -17.91 0.76 13.66
N LYS A 354 -17.77 -0.20 14.58
CA LYS A 354 -17.70 -1.62 14.22
C LYS A 354 -19.00 -2.12 13.56
N ASP A 355 -20.14 -1.54 13.92
CA ASP A 355 -21.44 -1.92 13.38
C ASP A 355 -21.75 -1.28 12.01
N GLU A 356 -20.92 -0.32 11.56
CA GLU A 356 -21.04 0.32 10.22
C GLU A 356 -20.48 -0.57 9.09
N ILE A 357 -20.08 -1.81 9.37
CA ILE A 357 -19.62 -2.79 8.37
C ILE A 357 -20.85 -3.27 7.58
N GLY A 358 -21.35 -2.48 6.63
CA GLY A 358 -22.49 -2.90 5.80
C GLY A 358 -22.85 -2.00 4.64
N THR A 359 -22.22 -2.18 3.47
CA THR A 359 -22.84 -2.65 2.21
C THR A 359 -21.73 -2.89 1.19
N THR A 360 -21.81 -4.01 0.48
CA THR A 360 -20.75 -4.64 -0.35
C THR A 360 -20.41 -3.87 -1.65
N GLU A 361 -21.00 -2.71 -1.88
CA GLU A 361 -21.08 -2.14 -3.24
C GLU A 361 -19.88 -1.31 -3.67
N ASN A 362 -18.93 -0.96 -2.78
CA ASN A 362 -17.70 -0.24 -3.15
C ASN A 362 -16.53 -0.54 -2.19
N LYS A 363 -16.38 -1.79 -1.73
CA LYS A 363 -15.27 -2.15 -0.84
C LYS A 363 -13.95 -2.08 -1.62
N ILE A 364 -13.14 -1.05 -1.34
CA ILE A 364 -11.77 -0.94 -1.87
C ILE A 364 -11.02 -2.23 -1.52
N PRO A 365 -10.27 -2.84 -2.46
CA PRO A 365 -9.50 -4.05 -2.17
C PRO A 365 -8.61 -3.85 -0.94
N PHE A 366 -8.67 -4.79 0.00
CA PHE A 366 -7.84 -4.74 1.19
C PHE A 366 -6.37 -4.67 0.79
N THR A 367 -5.68 -3.62 1.21
CA THR A 367 -4.24 -3.46 1.00
C THR A 367 -3.56 -3.53 2.37
N PRO A 368 -2.63 -4.47 2.64
CA PRO A 368 -2.10 -4.67 3.99
C PRO A 368 -1.26 -3.52 4.55
N HIS A 369 -0.64 -2.72 3.69
CA HIS A 369 0.01 -1.48 4.05
C HIS A 369 -0.25 -0.44 2.97
N PHE A 370 -0.71 0.75 3.37
CA PHE A 370 -1.17 1.76 2.43
C PHE A 370 -0.12 2.85 2.27
N HIS A 371 0.53 2.93 1.10
CA HIS A 371 1.56 3.91 0.79
C HIS A 371 1.06 5.18 0.09
N CYS A 372 -0.25 5.35 -0.11
CA CYS A 372 -0.71 6.54 -0.82
C CYS A 372 -0.85 7.73 0.13
N ASP A 373 -0.30 8.86 -0.30
CA ASP A 373 -0.60 10.16 0.25
C ASP A 373 -2.04 10.54 -0.14
N GLY A 374 -2.81 11.09 0.80
CA GLY A 374 -4.08 11.73 0.46
C GLY A 374 -3.82 12.81 -0.58
N VAL A 375 -4.30 12.62 -1.82
CA VAL A 375 -3.99 13.47 -2.97
C VAL A 375 -4.27 14.93 -2.60
N PRO A 376 -3.23 15.76 -2.42
CA PRO A 376 -3.41 17.14 -1.98
C PRO A 376 -3.42 18.11 -3.16
N ASP A 377 -3.95 19.30 -2.90
CA ASP A 377 -3.60 20.50 -3.65
C ASP A 377 -2.06 20.71 -3.59
N GLY A 378 -1.47 21.23 -4.67
CA GLY A 378 -0.02 21.25 -4.89
C GLY A 378 0.79 21.91 -3.77
N PHE A 379 0.19 22.85 -3.01
CA PHE A 379 0.82 23.54 -1.89
C PHE A 379 1.08 22.64 -0.67
N TYR A 380 0.22 21.65 -0.41
CA TYR A 380 0.38 20.72 0.72
C TYR A 380 1.18 19.46 0.34
N LYS A 381 1.67 19.39 -0.90
CA LYS A 381 2.51 18.30 -1.41
C LYS A 381 3.99 18.55 -1.09
N GLY A 382 4.71 17.49 -0.75
CA GLY A 382 6.16 17.52 -0.56
C GLY A 382 6.59 18.01 0.84
N GLU A 383 7.80 18.56 0.94
CA GLU A 383 8.44 18.85 2.22
C GLU A 383 7.66 19.88 3.09
N LEU A 384 7.83 19.78 4.41
CA LEU A 384 7.29 20.76 5.36
C LEU A 384 7.91 22.15 5.15
N PRO A 385 7.14 23.23 5.38
CA PRO A 385 7.67 24.58 5.25
C PRO A 385 8.75 24.85 6.30
N LYS A 386 9.60 25.84 6.03
CA LYS A 386 10.53 26.37 7.03
C LYS A 386 9.77 27.12 8.13
N TRP A 387 10.38 27.20 9.31
CA TRP A 387 9.84 27.99 10.40
C TRP A 387 9.71 29.47 9.97
N PRO A 388 8.54 30.11 10.16
CA PRO A 388 8.31 31.49 9.76
C PRO A 388 9.13 32.46 10.62
N SER A 389 9.57 33.57 10.02
CA SER A 389 10.24 34.63 10.78
C SER A 389 9.25 35.33 11.71
N ASN A 390 9.75 35.96 12.79
CA ASN A 390 8.90 36.70 13.73
C ASN A 390 8.11 37.83 13.04
N ASN A 391 8.62 38.41 11.96
CA ASN A 391 7.91 39.40 11.16
C ASN A 391 6.82 38.75 10.30
N ALA A 392 7.08 37.57 9.72
CA ALA A 392 6.07 36.84 8.96
C ALA A 392 4.89 36.42 9.85
N LEU A 393 5.16 35.98 11.09
CA LEU A 393 4.13 35.64 12.08
C LEU A 393 3.21 36.81 12.48
N LYS A 394 3.64 38.07 12.25
CA LYS A 394 2.78 39.25 12.48
C LYS A 394 1.78 39.48 11.35
N ASN A 395 1.95 38.84 10.19
CA ASN A 395 1.03 38.96 9.08
C ASN A 395 -0.24 38.16 9.35
N ARG A 396 -1.27 38.83 9.90
CA ARG A 396 -2.57 38.23 10.24
C ARG A 396 -3.32 37.67 9.03
N LYS A 397 -3.04 38.17 7.82
CA LYS A 397 -3.62 37.62 6.59
C LYS A 397 -3.10 36.22 6.29
N ARG A 398 -1.86 35.91 6.66
CA ARG A 398 -1.23 34.62 6.38
C ARG A 398 -1.26 33.66 7.58
N PHE A 399 -1.04 34.18 8.78
CA PHE A 399 -0.98 33.38 10.00
C PHE A 399 -2.08 33.77 10.98
N TYR A 400 -2.73 32.77 11.56
CA TYR A 400 -3.54 32.95 12.76
C TYR A 400 -2.76 32.51 13.99
N VAL A 401 -2.54 33.41 14.95
CA VAL A 401 -1.92 33.08 16.23
C VAL A 401 -3.05 32.76 17.20
N VAL A 402 -3.04 31.53 17.71
CA VAL A 402 -4.11 30.98 18.55
C VAL A 402 -3.94 31.48 19.99
N ASN A 403 -5.04 31.83 20.64
CA ASN A 403 -5.05 32.25 22.04
C ASN A 403 -5.01 31.06 22.99
N ASP A 404 -4.56 31.27 24.23
CA ASP A 404 -4.41 30.18 25.21
C ASP A 404 -5.72 29.44 25.52
N SER A 405 -6.86 30.16 25.55
CA SER A 405 -8.18 29.53 25.73
C SER A 405 -8.54 28.62 24.56
N GLU A 406 -8.26 29.05 23.33
CA GLU A 406 -8.53 28.25 22.13
C GLU A 406 -7.60 27.03 22.06
N ILE A 407 -6.36 27.14 22.56
CA ILE A 407 -5.46 25.98 22.69
C ILE A 407 -6.04 24.96 23.68
N GLN A 408 -6.64 25.41 24.78
CA GLN A 408 -7.29 24.54 25.77
C GLN A 408 -8.59 23.92 25.23
N ASP A 409 -9.37 24.65 24.44
CA ASP A 409 -10.60 24.13 23.84
C ASP A 409 -10.33 23.13 22.69
N ASN A 410 -9.12 23.13 22.13
CA ASN A 410 -8.72 22.32 20.99
C ASN A 410 -7.64 21.29 21.37
N ASP A 411 -8.05 20.28 22.15
CA ASP A 411 -7.18 19.18 22.63
C ASP A 411 -6.39 18.46 21.51
N TRP A 412 -6.89 18.49 20.29
CA TRP A 412 -6.22 17.90 19.13
C TRP A 412 -4.90 18.60 18.77
N ILE A 413 -4.70 19.87 19.14
CA ILE A 413 -3.42 20.56 18.96
C ILE A 413 -2.35 19.87 19.82
N ARG A 414 -2.72 19.53 21.06
CA ARG A 414 -1.86 18.77 21.96
C ARG A 414 -1.61 17.36 21.42
N LEU A 415 -2.63 16.69 20.89
CA LEU A 415 -2.49 15.38 20.24
C LEU A 415 -1.43 15.41 19.12
N TYR A 416 -1.44 16.43 18.26
CA TYR A 416 -0.47 16.54 17.16
C TYR A 416 0.96 16.68 17.69
N LEU A 417 1.17 17.50 18.72
CA LEU A 417 2.48 17.64 19.36
C LEU A 417 2.93 16.33 20.02
N GLU A 418 2.05 15.66 20.76
CA GLU A 418 2.34 14.39 21.43
C GLU A 418 2.73 13.31 20.41
N LEU A 419 2.02 13.22 19.27
CA LEU A 419 2.37 12.34 18.15
C LEU A 419 3.76 12.66 17.60
N ALA A 420 4.05 13.94 17.34
CA ALA A 420 5.34 14.36 16.79
C ALA A 420 6.51 13.99 17.72
N VAL A 421 6.38 14.22 19.02
CA VAL A 421 7.40 13.89 20.03
C VAL A 421 7.50 12.37 20.25
N CYS A 422 6.37 11.67 20.27
CA CYS A 422 6.35 10.22 20.45
C CYS A 422 7.05 9.50 19.29
N VAL A 423 6.80 9.89 18.04
CA VAL A 423 7.44 9.26 16.87
C VAL A 423 8.92 9.67 16.73
N ASP A 424 9.28 10.94 16.99
CA ASP A 424 10.68 11.40 16.96
C ASP A 424 11.57 10.68 17.99
N SER A 425 10.99 10.35 19.15
CA SER A 425 11.64 9.50 20.18
C SER A 425 11.59 8.00 19.87
N ASN A 426 11.20 7.63 18.64
CA ASN A 426 11.03 6.26 18.17
C ASN A 426 10.08 5.42 19.04
N GLY A 427 9.00 6.05 19.53
CA GLY A 427 8.00 5.43 20.40
C GLY A 427 8.45 5.23 21.85
N ARG A 428 9.64 5.73 22.24
CA ARG A 428 10.15 5.60 23.61
C ARG A 428 9.51 6.59 24.59
N ALA A 429 8.70 7.51 24.09
CA ALA A 429 8.01 8.45 24.94
C ALA A 429 6.93 7.79 25.80
N THR A 430 7.10 7.85 27.11
CA THR A 430 6.09 7.38 28.06
C THR A 430 4.98 8.42 28.22
N LYS A 431 3.80 7.96 28.63
CA LYS A 431 2.66 8.82 28.95
C LYS A 431 3.02 9.91 29.98
N ALA A 432 3.81 9.56 30.98
CA ALA A 432 4.23 10.48 32.04
C ALA A 432 5.10 11.62 31.51
N ASP A 433 5.89 11.37 30.48
CA ASP A 433 6.74 12.38 29.90
C ASP A 433 6.01 13.25 28.87
N LEU A 434 5.08 12.67 28.09
CA LEU A 434 4.19 13.43 27.22
C LEU A 434 3.31 14.38 28.04
N ALA A 435 2.92 13.99 29.26
CA ALA A 435 2.19 14.86 30.20
C ALA A 435 2.99 16.11 30.60
N LYS A 436 4.33 16.08 30.58
CA LYS A 436 5.21 17.22 30.91
C LYS A 436 5.30 18.26 29.79
N LEU A 437 4.73 17.99 28.61
CA LEU A 437 4.74 18.93 27.49
C LEU A 437 3.81 20.11 27.78
N GLN A 438 4.35 21.32 27.68
CA GLN A 438 3.64 22.58 27.83
C GLN A 438 3.71 23.38 26.54
N ILE A 439 2.57 23.59 25.89
CA ILE A 439 2.48 24.42 24.69
C ILE A 439 2.56 25.90 25.11
N THR A 440 3.43 26.67 24.46
CA THR A 440 3.62 28.10 24.76
C THR A 440 2.98 29.00 23.71
N LYS A 441 3.02 28.61 22.43
CA LYS A 441 2.42 29.38 21.33
C LYS A 441 2.09 28.48 20.16
N VAL A 442 1.01 28.81 19.46
CA VAL A 442 0.58 28.13 18.24
C VAL A 442 0.27 29.16 17.16
N ALA A 443 0.79 28.93 15.96
CA ALA A 443 0.40 29.66 14.76
C ALA A 443 -0.07 28.69 13.67
N ILE A 444 -1.10 29.09 12.93
CA ILE A 444 -1.75 28.30 11.87
C ILE A 444 -1.61 29.05 10.55
N GLU A 445 -1.21 28.33 9.50
CA GLU A 445 -1.15 28.80 8.13
C GLU A 445 -2.06 27.94 7.24
N THR A 446 -2.93 28.61 6.49
CA THR A 446 -3.81 28.01 5.48
C THR A 446 -3.63 28.72 4.14
N ILE A 447 -3.94 28.04 3.03
CA ILE A 447 -3.97 28.68 1.70
C ILE A 447 -5.08 29.73 1.65
N GLU A 448 -6.26 29.37 2.18
CA GLU A 448 -7.44 30.21 2.14
C GLU A 448 -7.33 31.35 3.17
N GLU A 449 -7.65 32.57 2.72
CA GLU A 449 -7.90 33.70 3.60
C GLU A 449 -9.36 33.59 4.06
N VAL A 450 -9.54 33.26 5.34
CA VAL A 450 -10.86 33.01 5.95
C VAL A 450 -11.12 34.09 7.00
N ASP A 451 -12.34 34.62 7.02
CA ASP A 451 -12.81 35.63 7.97
C ASP A 451 -14.02 35.07 8.76
N PRO A 452 -13.98 35.00 10.11
CA PRO A 452 -12.89 35.42 10.98
C PRO A 452 -11.66 34.49 10.91
N PRO A 453 -10.44 35.00 11.19
CA PRO A 453 -9.21 34.20 11.17
C PRO A 453 -9.23 32.94 12.06
N SER A 454 -10.08 32.90 13.09
CA SER A 454 -10.29 31.75 13.97
C SER A 454 -10.88 30.53 13.24
N GLU A 455 -11.58 30.73 12.12
CA GLU A 455 -12.10 29.61 11.31
C GLU A 455 -10.98 28.73 10.74
N ARG A 456 -9.72 29.23 10.70
CA ARG A 456 -8.54 28.43 10.34
C ARG A 456 -8.31 27.23 11.24
N LEU A 457 -8.81 27.25 12.48
CA LEU A 457 -8.75 26.09 13.39
C LEU A 457 -9.51 24.89 12.81
N LYS A 458 -10.63 25.14 12.12
CA LYS A 458 -11.48 24.13 11.48
C LYS A 458 -11.04 23.77 10.07
N ALA A 459 -10.00 24.43 9.53
CA ALA A 459 -9.54 24.21 8.17
C ALA A 459 -9.08 22.77 7.94
N LYS A 460 -9.57 22.10 6.91
CA LYS A 460 -9.26 20.69 6.63
C LYS A 460 -7.77 20.45 6.41
N SER A 461 -7.11 21.40 5.76
CA SER A 461 -5.67 21.36 5.49
C SER A 461 -5.00 22.61 6.04
N ALA A 462 -3.94 22.44 6.84
CA ALA A 462 -3.23 23.54 7.49
C ALA A 462 -1.82 23.15 7.93
N ASN A 463 -0.92 24.13 7.97
CA ASN A 463 0.37 24.00 8.65
C ASN A 463 0.27 24.62 10.05
N PHE A 464 0.72 23.88 11.05
CA PHE A 464 0.78 24.25 12.46
C PHE A 464 2.23 24.47 12.87
N TYR A 465 2.47 25.60 13.52
CA TYR A 465 3.74 25.97 14.10
C TYR A 465 3.57 26.06 15.61
N ILE A 466 4.12 25.08 16.32
CA ILE A 466 3.91 24.92 17.77
C ILE A 466 5.24 25.18 18.47
N THR A 467 5.26 26.11 19.42
CA THR A 467 6.34 26.23 20.40
C THR A 467 5.93 25.59 21.70
N TYR A 468 6.87 24.89 22.35
CA TYR A 468 6.57 24.14 23.56
C TYR A 468 7.80 23.96 24.45
N LYS A 469 7.56 23.65 25.72
CA LYS A 469 8.54 23.28 26.74
C LYS A 469 8.27 21.84 27.21
N GLY A 470 9.29 21.20 27.78
CA GLY A 470 9.19 19.83 28.33
C GLY A 470 9.73 18.72 27.40
N TRP A 471 9.74 17.49 27.92
CA TRP A 471 10.41 16.28 27.38
C TRP A 471 11.94 16.42 27.18
N PHE A 472 12.71 15.79 28.08
CA PHE A 472 14.18 15.74 28.04
C PHE A 472 14.64 14.29 27.90
N ASN A 473 14.90 13.84 26.69
CA ASN A 473 15.74 12.65 26.55
C ASN A 473 16.58 12.67 25.28
N ARG A 474 17.79 13.26 25.39
CA ARG A 474 19.04 12.87 24.72
C ARG A 474 20.19 13.74 25.26
N GLN A 475 20.99 13.21 26.19
CA GLN A 475 22.40 13.58 26.45
C GLN A 475 22.82 15.07 26.44
N ILE A 476 22.01 16.00 26.93
CA ILE A 476 22.46 17.36 27.23
C ILE A 476 21.90 17.72 28.61
N GLU A 477 22.62 17.29 29.63
CA GLU A 477 22.58 17.93 30.96
C GLU A 477 23.34 19.25 30.86
N GLU A 478 22.75 20.27 30.25
CA GLU A 478 23.26 21.64 30.41
C GLU A 478 22.18 22.65 30.06
N GLY A 479 21.54 23.19 31.10
CA GLY A 479 21.07 24.57 31.13
C GLY A 479 19.75 24.91 30.41
N GLY A 480 18.64 24.83 31.15
CA GLY A 480 17.48 25.70 30.96
C GLY A 480 16.26 25.08 30.28
N GLU A 481 15.08 25.61 30.60
CA GLU A 481 13.79 25.38 29.91
C GLU A 481 13.88 25.85 28.45
N MET A 482 14.58 25.12 27.59
CA MET A 482 14.73 25.49 26.19
C MET A 482 13.39 25.33 25.47
N GLU A 483 12.86 26.44 24.95
CA GLU A 483 11.68 26.44 24.10
C GLU A 483 11.99 25.73 22.77
N ARG A 484 11.22 24.68 22.46
CA ARG A 484 11.33 23.87 21.25
C ARG A 484 10.26 24.25 20.25
N LYS A 485 10.48 23.84 19.00
CA LYS A 485 9.59 24.13 17.87
C LYS A 485 9.19 22.82 17.18
N ALA A 486 7.93 22.73 16.80
CA ALA A 486 7.38 21.66 15.97
C ALA A 486 6.59 22.25 14.81
N ILE A 487 6.80 21.70 13.62
CA ILE A 487 6.03 22.03 12.42
C ILE A 487 5.23 20.79 12.06
N ILE A 488 3.92 20.93 11.93
CA ILE A 488 3.01 19.83 11.64
C ILE A 488 2.07 20.26 10.52
N ARG A 489 1.98 19.48 9.45
CA ARG A 489 1.00 19.65 8.38
C ARG A 489 -0.10 18.63 8.55
N ARG A 490 -1.34 19.13 8.61
CA ARG A 490 -2.58 18.36 8.50
C ARG A 490 -3.09 18.47 7.08
N VAL A 491 -3.51 17.34 6.52
CA VAL A 491 -4.32 17.31 5.29
C VAL A 491 -5.47 16.34 5.50
N LEU A 492 -6.70 16.81 5.27
CA LEU A 492 -7.89 15.97 5.23
C LEU A 492 -8.49 16.07 3.83
N ASN A 493 -8.43 14.97 3.08
CA ASN A 493 -9.07 14.84 1.78
C ASN A 493 -10.51 14.34 2.00
N GLU A 494 -11.52 15.08 1.56
CA GLU A 494 -12.93 14.70 1.79
C GLU A 494 -13.45 13.66 0.82
N GLU A 495 -12.98 13.68 -0.44
CA GLU A 495 -13.44 12.75 -1.47
C GLU A 495 -13.12 11.32 -1.08
N ILE A 496 -11.92 11.10 -0.55
CA ILE A 496 -11.41 9.80 -0.16
C ILE A 496 -11.51 9.58 1.36
N GLY A 497 -11.67 10.68 2.11
CA GLY A 497 -11.74 10.68 3.57
C GLY A 497 -10.37 10.49 4.25
N TYR A 498 -9.24 10.49 3.56
CA TYR A 498 -7.94 10.25 4.20
C TYR A 498 -7.45 11.45 5.01
N PHE A 499 -6.95 11.18 6.20
CA PHE A 499 -6.37 12.17 7.09
C PHE A 499 -4.87 11.89 7.23
N THR A 500 -4.03 12.83 6.81
CA THR A 500 -2.58 12.69 6.91
C THR A 500 -1.99 13.72 7.87
N LEU A 501 -0.96 13.28 8.60
CA LEU A 501 -0.14 14.12 9.46
C LEU A 501 1.32 13.93 9.10
N LEU A 502 1.95 15.02 8.69
CA LEU A 502 3.38 15.11 8.47
C LEU A 502 3.98 16.09 9.47
N GLY A 503 5.01 15.70 10.21
CA GLY A 503 5.56 16.51 11.29
C GLY A 503 7.07 16.40 11.44
N ARG A 504 7.66 17.49 11.93
CA ARG A 504 9.07 17.58 12.31
C ARG A 504 9.20 18.38 13.60
N VAL A 505 9.99 17.86 14.53
CA VAL A 505 10.41 18.55 15.76
C VAL A 505 11.84 19.05 15.59
N SER A 506 12.15 20.25 16.07
CA SER A 506 13.52 20.76 16.10
C SER A 506 14.12 20.63 17.50
N ILE A 507 15.35 20.12 17.57
CA ILE A 507 16.23 20.24 18.73
C ILE A 507 17.03 21.55 18.54
N GLY A 508 17.15 22.38 19.57
CA GLY A 508 17.57 23.79 19.55
C GLY A 508 18.65 24.21 18.52
N GLU A 509 18.43 25.40 17.95
CA GLU A 509 19.23 26.29 17.08
C GLU A 509 20.23 25.78 16.03
N LYS A 510 20.64 24.51 15.95
CA LYS A 510 21.66 24.05 14.97
C LYS A 510 21.15 23.29 13.75
N ALA A 511 19.83 23.08 13.59
CA ALA A 511 19.30 22.29 12.46
C ALA A 511 18.57 23.08 11.35
N LEU A 512 18.42 24.41 11.46
CA LEU A 512 17.67 25.21 10.47
C LEU A 512 18.52 26.00 9.47
N ALA A 513 19.85 25.84 9.52
CA ALA A 513 20.76 26.41 8.54
C ALA A 513 21.83 25.39 8.16
N THR A 514 21.63 24.66 7.07
CA THR A 514 22.69 24.24 6.13
C THR A 514 22.12 23.40 4.98
N THR A 515 21.76 24.07 3.88
CA THR A 515 21.93 23.50 2.54
C THR A 515 22.97 24.36 1.82
N THR A 516 24.22 24.21 2.25
CA THR A 516 25.37 24.61 1.44
C THR A 516 26.46 23.56 1.67
N LYS A 517 26.35 22.42 0.96
CA LYS A 517 27.52 21.54 0.78
C LYS A 517 28.49 22.26 -0.14
N GLN A 518 29.39 23.05 0.44
CA GLN A 518 30.67 23.32 -0.22
C GLN A 518 31.51 22.06 -0.11
N SER A 519 31.85 21.52 -1.28
CA SER A 519 32.82 20.45 -1.45
C SER A 519 34.14 20.81 -0.76
N SER A 520 34.62 19.98 0.15
CA SER A 520 36.06 19.95 0.42
C SER A 520 36.55 18.57 0.88
N LYS A 521 37.36 18.01 -0.03
CA LYS A 521 38.63 17.30 0.17
C LYS A 521 38.64 15.95 0.91
N LYS A 522 38.90 14.93 0.08
CA LYS A 522 39.52 13.64 0.42
C LYS A 522 40.60 13.77 1.49
N ARG A 523 40.56 12.89 2.51
CA ARG A 523 41.71 12.58 3.37
C ARG A 523 42.49 11.38 2.78
N PRO A 524 43.83 11.38 2.83
CA PRO A 524 44.64 10.24 2.41
C PRO A 524 44.62 9.14 3.48
N ARG A 525 44.74 7.89 3.02
CA ARG A 525 44.98 6.71 3.87
C ARG A 525 46.42 6.76 4.39
N SER A 526 46.58 6.55 5.69
CA SER A 526 47.79 6.01 6.30
C SER A 526 47.52 4.58 6.72
#